data_AF-A0A958I973-F1
#
_entry.id   AF-A0A958I973-F1
#
_cell.length_a   1.000
_cell.length_b   1.000
_cell.length_c   1.000
_cell.angle_alpha   90.00
_cell.angle_beta   90.00
_cell.angle_gamma   90.00
#
_symmetry.space_group_name_H-M   'P 1'
#
loop_
_entity.id
_entity.type
_entity.pdbx_description
1 polymer ?
#
loop_
_entity_poly.entity_id
_entity_poly.type
_entity_poly.pdbx_seq_one_letter_code
_entity_poly.pdbx_strand_id
1 'polypeptide(L)'
;MTHHHKHHITPLWVYLAIGGALLFLTVVTVLVSFVNLNEITGTHTVNFIVAMIIATTKATLVALFFMHLIYDNKFYLFTLLAGILCLMIFIVITMFDTEFRGQVNPDEGRPIVEQVPSDRFIERAHHEDHSSETHSETTTHAE
;
A
#
# COMPACT_ATOMS: atom_id res chain seq x y z
N MET A 1 9.76 33.97 -46.19
CA MET A 1 10.57 33.79 -44.96
C MET A 1 10.30 32.39 -44.43
N THR A 2 11.23 31.45 -44.61
CA THR A 2 11.11 30.06 -44.18
C THR A 2 11.54 29.95 -42.71
N HIS A 3 10.57 29.82 -41.80
CA HIS A 3 10.84 29.62 -40.38
C HIS A 3 11.30 28.18 -40.14
N HIS A 4 12.60 27.98 -39.89
CA HIS A 4 13.15 26.71 -39.42
C HIS A 4 12.77 26.49 -37.95
N HIS A 5 11.70 25.72 -37.72
CA HIS A 5 11.38 25.20 -36.38
C HIS A 5 12.46 24.19 -35.97
N LYS A 6 13.43 24.61 -35.15
CA LYS A 6 14.31 23.69 -34.42
C LYS A 6 13.46 22.96 -33.38
N HIS A 7 12.99 21.78 -33.73
CA HIS A 7 12.33 20.86 -32.80
C HIS A 7 13.35 20.49 -31.71
N HIS A 8 13.19 21.04 -30.50
CA HIS A 8 14.09 20.76 -29.37
C HIS A 8 13.76 19.39 -28.79
N ILE A 9 14.24 18.34 -29.47
CA ILE A 9 14.24 16.97 -28.96
C ILE A 9 15.29 16.87 -27.88
N THR A 10 14.87 16.52 -26.66
CA THR A 10 15.79 16.11 -25.59
C THR A 10 16.55 14.86 -26.03
N PRO A 11 17.88 14.81 -25.85
CA PRO A 11 18.67 13.68 -26.32
C PRO A 11 18.30 12.41 -25.55
N LEU A 12 18.07 11.31 -26.26
CA LEU A 12 17.68 10.00 -25.70
C LEU A 12 18.64 9.49 -24.63
N TRP A 13 19.91 9.91 -24.70
CA TRP A 13 20.94 9.56 -23.72
C TRP A 13 20.60 10.00 -22.30
N VAL A 14 19.90 11.14 -22.13
CA VAL A 14 19.46 11.63 -20.82
C VAL A 14 18.50 10.62 -20.20
N TYR A 15 17.45 10.22 -20.91
CA TYR A 15 16.50 9.23 -20.42
C TYR A 15 17.16 7.88 -20.09
N LEU A 16 18.15 7.45 -20.89
CA LEU A 16 18.87 6.21 -20.64
C LEU A 16 19.76 6.30 -19.39
N ALA A 17 20.39 7.45 -19.14
CA ALA A 17 21.20 7.70 -17.95
C ALA A 17 20.34 7.72 -16.67
N ILE A 18 19.20 8.43 -16.67
CA ILE A 18 18.28 8.42 -15.53
C ILE A 18 17.67 7.02 -15.37
N GLY A 19 17.30 6.33 -16.45
CA GLY A 19 16.82 4.95 -16.41
C GLY A 19 17.81 4.00 -15.74
N GLY A 20 19.11 4.13 -16.06
CA GLY A 20 20.17 3.38 -15.38
C GLY A 20 20.29 3.72 -13.89
N ALA A 21 20.21 5.01 -13.52
CA ALA A 21 20.21 5.43 -12.13
C ALA A 21 19.02 4.87 -11.34
N LEU A 22 17.83 4.81 -11.95
CA LEU A 22 16.63 4.21 -11.35
C LEU A 22 16.78 2.69 -11.14
N LEU A 23 17.38 2.00 -12.11
CA LEU A 23 17.66 0.57 -11.98
C LEU A 23 18.65 0.32 -10.83
N PHE A 24 19.71 1.12 -10.75
CA PHE A 24 20.65 1.08 -9.63
C PHE A 24 19.96 1.32 -8.28
N LEU A 25 19.13 2.37 -8.15
CA LEU A 25 18.37 2.63 -6.91
C LEU A 25 17.44 1.46 -6.56
N THR A 26 16.86 0.78 -7.55
CA THR A 26 15.99 -0.39 -7.31
C THR A 26 16.78 -1.56 -6.75
N VAL A 27 17.97 -1.84 -7.31
CA VAL A 27 18.88 -2.85 -6.78
C VAL A 27 19.25 -2.51 -5.34
N VAL A 28 19.61 -1.24 -5.07
CA VAL A 28 19.91 -0.78 -3.70
C VAL A 28 18.73 -1.02 -2.75
N THR A 29 17.49 -0.72 -3.14
CA THR A 29 16.31 -0.98 -2.29
C THR A 29 16.14 -2.46 -1.98
N VAL A 30 16.35 -3.33 -2.98
CA VAL A 30 16.28 -4.79 -2.79
C VAL A 30 17.39 -5.25 -1.83
N LEU A 31 18.61 -4.75 -1.98
CA LEU A 31 19.70 -5.06 -1.05
C LEU A 31 19.38 -4.60 0.37
N VAL A 32 18.88 -3.37 0.54
CA VAL A 32 18.45 -2.84 1.84
C VAL A 32 17.36 -3.70 2.48
N SER A 33 16.47 -4.31 1.68
CA SER A 33 15.47 -5.25 2.18
C SER A 33 16.06 -6.56 2.70
N PHE A 34 17.24 -6.98 2.23
CA PHE A 34 17.92 -8.19 2.69
C PHE A 34 18.83 -7.93 3.90
N VAL A 35 19.32 -6.70 4.07
CA VAL A 35 20.15 -6.35 5.21
C VAL A 35 19.27 -6.02 6.42
N ASN A 36 19.38 -6.84 7.44
CA ASN A 36 18.80 -6.57 8.75
C ASN A 36 19.64 -5.47 9.45
N LEU A 37 19.36 -4.19 9.19
CA LEU A 37 20.05 -3.08 9.88
C LEU A 37 19.65 -3.01 11.38
N ASN A 38 18.68 -3.84 11.79
CA ASN A 38 18.26 -4.01 13.19
C ASN A 38 19.41 -4.42 14.12
N GLU A 39 20.38 -5.19 13.62
CA GLU A 39 21.47 -5.78 14.40
C GLU A 39 22.57 -4.76 14.73
N ILE A 40 22.73 -3.74 13.88
CA ILE A 40 23.82 -2.76 13.99
C ILE A 40 23.37 -1.49 14.73
N THR A 41 22.08 -1.14 14.70
CA THR A 41 21.57 0.16 15.21
C THR A 41 20.59 0.03 16.39
N GLY A 42 20.17 -1.19 16.76
CA GLY A 42 19.36 -1.43 17.97
C GLY A 42 17.94 -0.87 17.94
N THR A 43 17.46 -0.37 16.79
CA THR A 43 16.12 0.21 16.59
C THR A 43 15.41 -0.50 15.44
N HIS A 44 14.22 -1.04 15.69
CA HIS A 44 13.44 -1.82 14.72
C HIS A 44 12.96 -1.02 13.50
N THR A 45 12.88 0.31 13.58
CA THR A 45 12.26 1.18 12.57
C THR A 45 13.23 1.67 11.49
N VAL A 46 14.55 1.44 11.65
CA VAL A 46 15.58 2.07 10.78
C VAL A 46 15.48 1.59 9.33
N ASN A 47 15.26 0.29 9.10
CA ASN A 47 15.09 -0.26 7.74
C ASN A 47 13.97 0.44 6.98
N PHE A 48 12.83 0.69 7.64
CA PHE A 48 11.68 1.34 7.01
C PHE A 48 11.99 2.79 6.63
N ILE A 49 12.64 3.56 7.50
CA ILE A 49 12.99 4.95 7.24
C ILE A 49 13.96 5.03 6.05
N VAL A 50 15.00 4.20 6.04
CA VAL A 50 15.97 4.15 4.93
C VAL A 50 15.27 3.75 3.62
N ALA A 51 14.40 2.74 3.65
CA ALA A 51 13.63 2.33 2.49
C ALA A 51 12.73 3.46 1.96
N MET A 52 12.06 4.21 2.84
CA MET A 52 11.23 5.36 2.47
C MET A 52 12.04 6.49 1.83
N ILE A 53 13.25 6.78 2.35
CA ILE A 53 14.13 7.79 1.75
C ILE A 53 14.49 7.40 0.31
N ILE A 54 14.96 6.17 0.11
CA ILE A 54 15.35 5.67 -1.22
C ILE A 54 14.14 5.67 -2.17
N ALA A 55 12.99 5.19 -1.69
CA ALA A 55 11.75 5.17 -2.47
C ALA A 55 11.32 6.59 -2.89
N THR A 56 11.41 7.57 -1.99
CA THR A 56 11.07 8.97 -2.28
C THR A 56 12.03 9.55 -3.32
N THR A 57 13.35 9.36 -3.17
CA THR A 57 14.34 9.80 -4.16
C THR A 57 14.07 9.20 -5.54
N LYS A 58 13.77 7.90 -5.60
CA LYS A 58 13.37 7.23 -6.85
C LYS A 58 12.13 7.86 -7.47
N ALA A 59 11.10 8.12 -6.67
CA ALA A 59 9.86 8.75 -7.13
C ALA A 59 10.09 10.16 -7.66
N THR A 60 10.94 10.95 -6.99
CA THR A 60 11.34 12.29 -7.42
C THR A 60 12.05 12.26 -8.78
N LEU A 61 13.05 11.37 -8.98
CA LEU A 61 13.72 11.23 -10.29
C LEU A 61 12.73 10.87 -11.41
N VAL A 62 11.79 9.96 -11.15
CA VAL A 62 10.75 9.59 -12.12
C VAL A 62 9.86 10.79 -12.46
N ALA A 63 9.39 11.52 -11.45
CA ALA A 63 8.50 12.67 -11.64
C ALA A 63 9.21 13.80 -12.41
N LEU A 64 10.45 14.15 -12.07
CA LEU A 64 11.16 15.24 -12.74
C LEU A 64 11.50 14.94 -14.21
N PHE A 65 11.95 13.72 -14.52
CA PHE A 65 12.49 13.41 -15.86
C PHE A 65 11.51 12.63 -16.75
N PHE A 66 10.89 11.57 -16.24
CA PHE A 66 9.99 10.71 -17.04
C PHE A 66 8.58 11.28 -17.16
N MET A 67 8.08 11.99 -16.16
CA MET A 67 6.84 12.78 -16.30
C MET A 67 7.09 14.16 -16.92
N HIS A 68 8.31 14.43 -17.37
CA HIS A 68 8.68 15.67 -18.08
C HIS A 68 8.43 16.95 -17.27
N LEU A 69 8.34 16.85 -15.94
CA LEU A 69 7.89 17.93 -15.06
C LEU A 69 8.83 19.14 -15.07
N ILE A 70 10.12 18.93 -15.35
CA ILE A 70 11.11 20.00 -15.46
C ILE A 70 11.03 20.75 -16.81
N TYR A 71 10.52 20.10 -17.84
CA TYR A 71 10.47 20.64 -19.21
C TYR A 71 9.08 21.13 -19.60
N ASP A 72 8.04 20.66 -18.92
CA ASP A 72 6.66 21.04 -19.14
C ASP A 72 6.22 22.22 -18.25
N ASN A 73 4.97 22.62 -18.38
CA ASN A 73 4.40 23.75 -17.68
C ASN A 73 4.29 23.48 -16.17
N LYS A 74 4.55 24.51 -15.36
CA LYS A 74 4.52 24.46 -13.89
C LYS A 74 3.15 24.08 -13.33
N PHE A 75 2.11 24.15 -14.16
CA PHE A 75 0.77 23.67 -13.83
C PHE A 75 0.76 22.18 -13.45
N TYR A 76 1.50 21.32 -14.17
CA TYR A 76 1.56 19.88 -13.87
C TYR A 76 2.22 19.60 -12.52
N LEU A 77 3.22 20.39 -12.14
CA LEU A 77 3.85 20.31 -10.81
C LEU A 77 2.83 20.66 -9.72
N PHE A 78 2.02 21.69 -9.93
CA PHE A 78 0.96 22.06 -9.00
C PHE A 78 -0.09 20.96 -8.84
N THR A 79 -0.55 20.36 -9.94
CA THR A 79 -1.48 19.22 -9.91
C THR A 79 -0.90 18.02 -9.18
N LEU A 80 0.38 17.70 -9.40
CA LEU A 80 1.07 16.63 -8.69
C LEU A 80 1.16 16.90 -7.19
N LEU A 81 1.55 18.12 -6.78
CA LEU A 81 1.61 18.52 -5.37
C LEU A 81 0.23 18.48 -4.72
N ALA A 82 -0.82 18.95 -5.41
CA ALA A 82 -2.19 18.86 -4.92
C ALA A 82 -2.64 17.41 -4.73
N GLY A 83 -2.28 16.52 -5.65
CA GLY A 83 -2.52 15.07 -5.53
C GLY A 83 -1.78 14.44 -4.34
N ILE A 84 -0.49 14.74 -4.15
CA ILE A 84 0.28 14.25 -3.00
C ILE A 84 -0.29 14.81 -1.69
N LEU A 85 -0.63 16.09 -1.64
CA LEU A 85 -1.23 16.71 -0.46
C LEU A 85 -2.56 16.04 -0.11
N CYS A 86 -3.41 15.82 -1.12
CA CYS A 86 -4.69 15.12 -0.97
C CYS A 86 -4.50 13.67 -0.48
N LEU A 87 -3.51 12.96 -1.00
CA LEU A 87 -3.16 11.61 -0.56
C LEU A 87 -2.68 11.60 0.91
N MET A 88 -1.81 12.54 1.27
CA MET A 88 -1.27 12.62 2.64
C MET A 88 -2.36 12.92 3.66
N ILE A 89 -3.27 13.87 3.39
CA ILE A 89 -4.40 14.14 4.29
C ILE A 89 -5.34 12.93 4.38
N PHE A 90 -5.59 12.22 3.28
CA PHE A 90 -6.42 11.02 3.26
C PHE A 90 -5.83 9.89 4.11
N ILE A 91 -4.53 9.61 3.96
CA ILE A 91 -3.82 8.60 4.77
C ILE A 91 -3.87 8.96 6.25
N VAL A 92 -3.58 10.22 6.60
CA VAL A 92 -3.60 10.67 7.99
C VAL A 92 -4.99 10.48 8.59
N ILE A 93 -6.05 11.00 7.96
CA ILE A 93 -7.42 10.85 8.46
C ILE A 93 -7.79 9.37 8.62
N THR A 94 -7.40 8.51 7.68
CA THR A 94 -7.70 7.06 7.74
C THR A 94 -6.93 6.35 8.86
N MET A 95 -5.69 6.74 9.12
CA MET A 95 -4.92 6.23 10.27
C MET A 95 -5.57 6.65 11.59
N PHE A 96 -5.93 7.92 11.73
CA PHE A 96 -6.67 8.42 12.89
C PHE A 96 -7.98 7.65 13.06
N ASP A 97 -8.79 7.53 12.01
CA ASP A 97 -10.04 6.77 12.04
C ASP A 97 -9.82 5.32 12.51
N THR A 98 -8.78 4.64 12.04
CA THR A 98 -8.44 3.28 12.49
C THR A 98 -8.09 3.20 13.98
N GLU A 99 -7.33 4.17 14.51
CA GLU A 99 -6.96 4.19 15.93
C GLU A 99 -8.11 4.52 16.88
N PHE A 100 -9.04 5.38 16.46
CA PHE A 100 -10.16 5.82 17.30
C PHE A 100 -11.40 4.92 17.19
N ARG A 101 -11.53 4.10 16.13
CA ARG A 101 -12.66 3.15 15.96
C ARG A 101 -12.88 2.22 17.16
N GLY A 102 -11.79 1.67 17.69
CA GLY A 102 -11.86 0.74 18.83
C GLY A 102 -12.33 1.39 20.15
N GLN A 103 -12.29 2.72 20.24
CA GLN A 103 -12.74 3.45 21.43
C GLN A 103 -14.25 3.76 21.38
N VAL A 104 -14.84 3.85 20.18
CA VAL A 104 -16.26 4.21 19.98
C VAL A 104 -17.16 2.98 19.88
N ASN A 105 -16.71 1.90 19.25
CA ASN A 105 -17.42 0.62 19.17
C ASN A 105 -16.63 -0.50 19.86
N PRO A 106 -16.73 -0.64 21.20
CA PRO A 106 -16.05 -1.70 21.96
C PRO A 106 -16.44 -3.12 21.49
N ASP A 107 -17.64 -3.26 20.92
CA ASP A 107 -18.20 -4.53 20.46
C ASP A 107 -17.72 -4.95 19.06
N GLU A 108 -17.13 -4.05 18.26
CA GLU A 108 -16.59 -4.39 16.94
C GLU A 108 -15.07 -4.61 16.98
N GLY A 109 -14.40 -4.23 18.08
CA GLY A 109 -12.96 -4.38 18.27
C GLY A 109 -12.51 -5.77 18.74
N ARG A 110 -13.44 -6.67 19.09
CA ARG A 110 -13.14 -8.03 19.57
C ARG A 110 -13.48 -9.05 18.48
N PRO A 111 -12.65 -10.08 18.26
CA PRO A 111 -13.03 -11.19 17.38
C PRO A 111 -14.32 -11.85 17.92
N ILE A 112 -15.26 -12.18 17.04
CA ILE A 112 -16.61 -12.71 17.35
C ILE A 112 -16.56 -13.93 18.31
N VAL A 113 -15.46 -14.68 18.27
CA VAL A 113 -15.20 -15.86 19.12
C VAL A 113 -15.13 -15.51 20.61
N GLU A 114 -14.73 -14.29 20.95
CA GLU A 114 -14.60 -13.82 22.34
C GLU A 114 -15.95 -13.33 22.92
N GLN A 115 -16.90 -12.95 22.06
CA GLN A 115 -18.17 -12.33 22.48
C GLN A 115 -19.30 -13.33 22.67
N VAL A 116 -19.16 -14.51 22.10
CA VAL A 116 -20.14 -15.58 22.23
C VAL A 116 -19.68 -16.48 23.37
N PRO A 117 -20.45 -16.59 24.48
CA PRO A 117 -20.07 -17.48 25.55
C PRO A 117 -20.06 -18.93 25.03
N SER A 118 -19.05 -19.69 25.47
CA SER A 118 -18.70 -21.00 24.91
C SER A 118 -19.82 -22.03 25.00
N ASP A 119 -20.73 -21.85 25.95
CA ASP A 119 -21.96 -22.63 26.11
C ASP A 119 -22.89 -22.54 24.89
N ARG A 120 -23.04 -21.35 24.29
CA ARG A 120 -23.92 -21.15 23.13
C ARG A 120 -23.35 -21.72 21.83
N PHE A 121 -22.02 -21.84 21.71
CA PHE A 121 -21.40 -22.51 20.57
C PHE A 121 -21.59 -24.02 20.62
N ILE A 122 -21.41 -24.61 21.81
CA ILE A 122 -21.66 -26.04 22.04
C ILE A 122 -23.15 -26.35 21.83
N GLU A 123 -24.05 -25.49 22.29
CA GLU A 123 -25.51 -25.65 22.07
C GLU A 123 -25.92 -25.54 20.59
N ARG A 124 -25.35 -24.60 19.83
CA ARG A 124 -25.59 -24.53 18.37
C ARG A 124 -25.01 -25.72 17.62
N ALA A 125 -23.81 -26.17 17.97
CA ALA A 125 -23.19 -27.35 17.35
C ALA A 125 -24.03 -28.62 17.60
N HIS A 126 -24.57 -28.79 18.81
CA HIS A 126 -25.47 -29.90 19.12
C HIS A 126 -26.83 -29.80 18.41
N HIS A 127 -27.35 -28.59 18.19
CA HIS A 127 -28.60 -28.38 17.44
C HIS A 127 -28.43 -28.57 15.92
N GLU A 128 -27.28 -28.21 15.36
CA GLU A 128 -26.95 -28.40 13.94
C GLU A 128 -26.71 -29.88 13.58
N ASP A 129 -26.12 -30.66 14.50
CA ASP A 129 -25.89 -32.10 14.31
C ASP A 129 -27.23 -32.88 14.16
N HIS A 130 -28.18 -32.63 15.06
CA HIS A 130 -29.51 -33.26 15.01
C HIS A 130 -30.36 -32.85 13.79
N SER A 131 -30.19 -31.62 13.29
CA SER A 131 -30.94 -31.14 12.12
C SER A 131 -30.35 -31.62 10.80
N SER A 132 -29.04 -31.88 10.75
CA SER A 132 -28.35 -32.40 9.57
C SER A 132 -28.66 -33.89 9.33
N GLU A 133 -28.77 -34.70 10.38
CA GLU A 133 -29.23 -36.09 10.27
C GLU A 133 -30.69 -36.17 9.76
N THR A 134 -31.56 -35.29 10.26
CA THR A 134 -32.98 -35.26 9.86
C THR A 134 -33.16 -34.85 8.38
N HIS A 135 -32.29 -33.99 7.84
CA HIS A 135 -32.36 -33.58 6.43
C HIS A 135 -31.75 -34.60 5.46
N SER A 136 -30.72 -35.34 5.89
CA SER A 136 -30.08 -36.40 5.07
C SER A 136 -30.95 -37.66 4.97
N GLU A 137 -31.65 -38.04 6.05
CA GLU A 137 -32.58 -39.19 6.04
C GLU A 137 -33.85 -38.93 5.22
N THR A 138 -34.35 -37.69 5.17
CA THR A 138 -35.59 -37.37 4.43
C THR A 138 -35.38 -37.34 2.90
N THR A 139 -34.15 -37.08 2.42
CA THR A 139 -33.85 -37.09 0.98
C THR A 139 -33.32 -38.42 0.46
N THR A 140 -32.77 -39.28 1.33
CA THR A 140 -32.29 -40.62 0.93
C THR A 140 -33.42 -41.66 0.83
N HIS A 141 -34.60 -41.40 1.43
CA HIS A 141 -35.76 -42.28 1.38
C HIS A 141 -36.86 -41.86 0.36
N ALA A 142 -36.55 -40.89 -0.51
CA ALA A 142 -37.47 -40.42 -1.57
C ALA A 142 -37.10 -40.90 -2.99
N GLU A 143 -36.34 -42.01 -3.10
CA GLU A 143 -36.17 -42.81 -4.33
C GLU A 143 -36.67 -44.25 -4.13
#